data_AF-A0A1G5RU96-F1
#
_entry.id   AF-A0A1G5RU96-F1
#
_cell.length_a   1.000
_cell.length_b   1.000
_cell.length_c   1.000
_cell.angle_alpha   90.00
_cell.angle_beta   90.00
_cell.angle_gamma   90.00
#
_symmetry.space_group_name_H-M   'P 1'
#
loop_
_entity.id
_entity.type
_entity.pdbx_description
1 polymer ?
#
loop_
_entity_poly.entity_id
_entity_poly.type
_entity_poly.pdbx_seq_one_letter_code
_entity_poly.pdbx_strand_id
1 'polypeptide(L)'
;MIRQAREWEAELREALASGADVGRVHAAYLQRLRWLQHERLIHLLVLMLTVVVFLFFFGLAMLMPELRFVWALVMIMGGLVAAYVVHYYRLENLVQHWYTFQDELFGNLFKKG
;
A
#
# COMPACT_ATOMS: atom_id res chain seq x y z
N MET A 1 0.21 -4.20 8.74
CA MET A 1 1.27 -3.75 7.81
C MET A 1 2.28 -2.79 8.44
N ILE A 2 1.89 -1.59 8.89
CA ILE A 2 2.85 -0.57 9.37
C ILE A 2 3.74 -1.09 10.52
N ARG A 3 3.20 -1.90 11.43
CA ARG A 3 4.00 -2.52 12.51
C ARG A 3 5.05 -3.50 11.99
N GLN A 4 4.67 -4.39 11.07
CA GLN A 4 5.57 -5.38 10.48
C GLN A 4 6.67 -4.72 9.66
N ALA A 5 6.38 -3.63 8.95
CA ALA A 5 7.38 -2.88 8.21
C ALA A 5 8.47 -2.29 9.14
N ARG A 6 8.10 -1.77 10.31
CA ARG A 6 9.08 -1.30 11.31
C ARG A 6 9.91 -2.42 11.90
N GLU A 7 9.31 -3.57 12.16
CA GLU A 7 10.02 -4.78 12.62
C GLU A 7 11.05 -5.21 11.56
N TRP A 8 10.66 -5.21 10.28
CA TRP A 8 11.56 -5.53 9.19
C TRP A 8 12.72 -4.55 9.01
N GLU A 9 12.49 -3.25 9.21
CA GLU A 9 13.56 -2.24 9.18
C GLU A 9 14.59 -2.49 10.28
N ALA A 10 14.13 -2.80 11.50
CA ALA A 10 15.01 -3.13 12.63
C ALA A 10 15.85 -4.37 12.35
N GLU A 11 15.23 -5.45 11.84
CA GLU A 11 15.93 -6.68 11.46
C GLU A 11 17.00 -6.45 10.39
N LEU A 12 16.72 -5.63 9.38
CA LEU A 12 17.68 -5.33 8.30
C LEU A 12 18.87 -4.51 8.82
N ARG A 13 18.61 -3.54 9.71
CA ARG A 13 19.68 -2.75 10.37
C ARG A 13 20.55 -3.63 11.27
N GLU A 14 19.94 -4.51 12.06
CA GLU A 14 20.65 -5.44 12.94
C GLU A 14 21.53 -6.41 12.15
N ALA A 15 21.01 -6.98 11.06
CA ALA A 15 21.76 -7.89 10.20
C ALA A 15 23.01 -7.23 9.59
N LEU A 16 22.90 -5.98 9.14
CA LEU A 16 24.06 -5.22 8.65
C LEU A 16 25.05 -4.90 9.78
N ALA A 17 24.55 -4.53 10.96
CA ALA A 17 25.40 -4.25 12.13
C ALA A 17 26.15 -5.50 12.63
N SER A 18 25.57 -6.70 12.49
CA SER A 18 26.22 -7.97 12.81
C SER A 18 27.26 -8.42 11.76
N GLY A 19 27.48 -7.62 10.70
CA GLY A 19 28.40 -7.96 9.62
C GLY A 19 27.87 -9.06 8.69
N ALA A 20 26.56 -9.23 8.58
CA ALA A 20 25.99 -10.16 7.61
C ALA A 20 26.32 -9.73 6.17
N ASP A 21 26.34 -10.69 5.25
CA ASP A 21 26.57 -10.43 3.84
C ASP A 21 25.55 -9.41 3.29
N VAL A 22 26.06 -8.29 2.78
CA VAL A 22 25.27 -7.18 2.23
C VAL A 22 24.38 -7.65 1.08
N GLY A 23 24.87 -8.57 0.25
CA GLY A 23 24.10 -9.13 -0.87
C GLY A 23 22.83 -9.85 -0.38
N ARG A 24 22.98 -10.70 0.64
CA ARG A 24 21.86 -11.39 1.28
C ARG A 24 20.88 -10.43 1.96
N VAL A 25 21.35 -9.41 2.67
CA VAL A 25 20.47 -8.41 3.31
C VAL A 25 19.70 -7.62 2.26
N HIS A 26 20.36 -7.20 1.18
CA HIS A 26 19.72 -6.50 0.08
C HIS A 26 18.65 -7.35 -0.62
N ALA A 27 18.91 -8.64 -0.84
CA ALA A 27 17.91 -9.56 -1.39
C ALA A 27 16.66 -9.69 -0.49
N ALA A 28 16.85 -9.77 0.83
CA ALA A 28 15.75 -9.82 1.79
C ALA A 28 14.94 -8.51 1.82
N TYR A 29 15.62 -7.35 1.76
CA TYR A 29 14.99 -6.05 1.62
C TYR A 29 14.12 -5.98 0.35
N LEU A 30 14.66 -6.36 -0.81
CA LEU A 30 13.92 -6.35 -2.08
C LEU A 30 12.69 -7.27 -2.04
N GLN A 31 12.78 -8.43 -1.37
CA GLN A 31 11.63 -9.31 -1.21
C GLN A 31 10.51 -8.65 -0.40
N ARG A 32 10.84 -7.98 0.70
CA ARG A 32 9.88 -7.26 1.55
C ARG A 32 9.28 -6.06 0.83
N LEU A 33 10.09 -5.31 0.06
CA LEU A 33 9.63 -4.23 -0.80
C LEU A 33 8.65 -4.73 -1.85
N ARG A 34 8.94 -5.84 -2.54
CA ARG A 34 8.02 -6.46 -3.50
C ARG A 34 6.69 -6.84 -2.87
N TRP A 35 6.71 -7.36 -1.64
CA TRP A 35 5.49 -7.67 -0.91
C TRP A 35 4.65 -6.41 -0.62
N LEU A 36 5.28 -5.33 -0.14
CA LEU A 36 4.59 -4.05 0.08
C LEU A 36 3.99 -3.48 -1.22
N GLN A 37 4.73 -3.55 -2.32
CA GLN A 37 4.25 -3.14 -3.64
C GLN A 37 3.07 -3.99 -4.13
N HIS A 38 3.13 -5.31 -3.90
CA HIS A 38 2.06 -6.23 -4.29
C HIS A 38 0.77 -5.94 -3.53
N GLU A 39 0.86 -5.73 -2.23
CA GLU A 39 -0.30 -5.41 -1.39
C GLU A 39 -0.92 -4.06 -1.78
N ARG A 40 -0.10 -3.06 -2.12
CA ARG A 40 -0.58 -1.80 -2.68
C ARG A 40 -1.33 -2.01 -4.00
N LEU A 41 -0.80 -2.85 -4.90
CA LEU A 41 -1.44 -3.17 -6.17
C LEU A 41 -2.81 -3.81 -5.94
N ILE A 42 -2.91 -4.79 -5.04
CA ILE A 42 -4.19 -5.43 -4.70
C ILE A 42 -5.18 -4.40 -4.18
N HIS A 43 -4.76 -3.52 -3.26
CA HIS A 43 -5.65 -2.47 -2.74
C HIS A 43 -6.12 -1.49 -3.82
N LEU A 44 -5.25 -1.15 -4.79
CA LEU A 44 -5.64 -0.34 -5.94
C LEU A 44 -6.68 -1.06 -6.81
N LEU A 45 -6.47 -2.34 -7.11
CA LEU A 45 -7.41 -3.14 -7.91
C LEU A 45 -8.78 -3.24 -7.23
N VAL A 46 -8.80 -3.52 -5.92
CA VAL A 46 -10.04 -3.58 -5.14
C VAL A 46 -10.72 -2.21 -5.08
N LEU A 47 -9.97 -1.12 -4.92
CA LEU A 47 -10.50 0.24 -4.96
C LEU A 47 -11.11 0.56 -6.33
N MET A 48 -10.42 0.25 -7.43
CA MET A 48 -10.93 0.47 -8.79
C MET A 48 -12.24 -0.29 -9.02
N LEU A 49 -12.30 -1.57 -8.62
CA LEU A 49 -13.52 -2.37 -8.71
C LEU A 49 -14.65 -1.75 -7.86
N THR A 50 -14.34 -1.34 -6.62
CA THR A 50 -15.30 -0.71 -5.71
C THR A 50 -15.84 0.60 -6.30
N VAL A 51 -14.99 1.41 -6.93
CA VAL A 51 -15.39 2.65 -7.61
C VAL A 51 -16.29 2.36 -8.81
N VAL A 52 -15.98 1.34 -9.63
CA VAL A 52 -16.85 0.95 -10.76
C VAL A 52 -18.23 0.53 -10.27
N VAL A 53 -18.30 -0.30 -9.22
CA VAL A 53 -19.59 -0.71 -8.63
C VAL A 53 -20.33 0.48 -8.02
N PHE A 54 -19.62 1.38 -7.33
CA PHE A 54 -20.20 2.62 -6.81
C PHE A 54 -20.80 3.48 -7.92
N LEU A 55 -20.08 3.71 -9.02
CA LEU A 55 -20.54 4.51 -10.15
C LEU A 55 -21.76 3.87 -10.84
N PHE A 56 -21.80 2.54 -10.93
CA PHE A 56 -22.96 1.82 -11.45
C PHE A 56 -24.21 2.09 -10.59
N PHE A 57 -24.12 1.90 -9.27
CA PHE A 57 -25.26 2.16 -8.38
C PHE A 57 -25.62 3.63 -8.29
N PHE A 58 -24.64 4.52 -8.37
CA PHE A 58 -24.86 5.96 -8.43
C PHE A 58 -25.65 6.35 -9.69
N GLY A 59 -25.27 5.81 -10.86
CA GLY A 59 -26.02 6.00 -12.10
C GLY A 59 -27.44 5.43 -12.01
N LEU A 60 -27.62 4.25 -11.42
CA LEU A 60 -28.94 3.66 -11.19
C LEU A 60 -29.82 4.54 -10.27
N ALA A 61 -29.24 5.08 -9.20
CA ALA A 61 -29.95 5.97 -8.27
C ALA A 61 -30.44 7.26 -8.94
N MET A 62 -29.67 7.77 -9.92
CA MET A 62 -30.05 8.94 -10.72
C MET A 62 -31.16 8.64 -11.73
N LEU A 63 -31.13 7.46 -12.35
CA LEU A 63 -32.14 7.05 -13.35
C LEU A 63 -33.47 6.64 -12.72
N MET A 64 -33.44 6.08 -11.49
CA MET A 64 -34.63 5.58 -10.77
C MET A 64 -34.69 6.19 -9.36
N PRO A 65 -34.95 7.51 -9.24
CA PRO A 65 -34.84 8.24 -7.98
C PRO A 65 -35.87 7.79 -6.92
N GLU A 66 -36.99 7.21 -7.33
CA GLU A 66 -38.00 6.62 -6.44
C GLU A 66 -37.47 5.45 -5.59
N LEU A 67 -36.39 4.78 -6.01
CA LEU A 67 -35.79 3.67 -5.29
C LEU A 67 -34.88 4.18 -4.15
N ARG A 68 -35.50 4.70 -3.08
CA ARG A 68 -34.80 5.30 -1.92
C ARG A 68 -33.74 4.40 -1.28
N PHE A 69 -33.89 3.07 -1.35
CA PHE A 69 -32.90 2.13 -0.81
C PHE A 69 -31.58 2.15 -1.59
N VAL A 70 -31.60 2.48 -2.89
CA VAL A 70 -30.39 2.57 -3.73
C VAL A 70 -29.53 3.76 -3.28
N TRP A 71 -30.15 4.87 -2.90
CA TRP A 71 -29.45 6.02 -2.33
C TRP A 71 -28.73 5.68 -1.02
N ALA A 72 -29.36 4.91 -0.14
CA ALA A 72 -28.71 4.45 1.09
C ALA A 72 -27.48 3.57 0.78
N LEU A 73 -27.58 2.67 -0.20
CA LEU A 73 -26.47 1.85 -0.66
C LEU A 73 -25.33 2.70 -1.25
N VAL A 74 -25.65 3.69 -2.07
CA VAL A 74 -24.68 4.66 -2.63
C VAL A 74 -23.92 5.37 -1.52
N MET A 75 -24.59 5.82 -0.47
CA MET A 75 -23.94 6.48 0.67
C MET A 75 -22.97 5.55 1.41
N ILE A 76 -23.38 4.30 1.66
CA ILE A 76 -22.53 3.29 2.29
C ILE A 76 -21.31 2.99 1.42
N MET A 77 -21.53 2.79 0.11
CA MET A 77 -20.46 2.54 -0.85
C MET A 77 -19.51 3.75 -0.98
N GLY A 78 -20.03 4.97 -0.96
CA GLY A 78 -19.22 6.19 -0.98
C GLY A 78 -18.32 6.30 0.26
N GLY A 79 -18.85 5.96 1.45
CA GLY A 79 -18.06 5.85 2.67
C GLY A 79 -16.97 4.79 2.58
N LEU A 80 -17.30 3.63 1.98
CA LEU A 80 -16.33 2.55 1.75
C LEU A 80 -15.21 2.99 0.80
N VAL A 81 -15.54 3.63 -0.32
CA VAL A 81 -14.55 4.19 -1.27
C VAL A 81 -13.63 5.16 -0.54
N ALA A 82 -14.16 6.10 0.25
CA ALA A 82 -13.36 7.05 1.02
C ALA A 82 -12.40 6.34 1.99
N ALA A 83 -12.88 5.32 2.71
CA ALA A 83 -12.05 4.53 3.61
C ALA A 83 -10.92 3.78 2.86
N TYR A 84 -11.22 3.20 1.69
CA TYR A 84 -10.21 2.54 0.84
C TYR A 84 -9.17 3.52 0.30
N VAL A 85 -9.58 4.73 -0.11
CA VAL A 85 -8.65 5.78 -0.55
C VAL A 85 -7.69 6.16 0.58
N VAL A 86 -8.19 6.38 1.79
CA VAL A 86 -7.35 6.67 2.97
C VAL A 86 -6.37 5.53 3.24
N HIS A 87 -6.83 4.29 3.16
CA HIS A 87 -5.98 3.12 3.36
C HIS A 87 -4.90 3.00 2.28
N TYR A 88 -5.24 3.27 1.03
CA TYR A 88 -4.29 3.27 -0.09
C TYR A 88 -3.16 4.28 0.12
N TYR A 89 -3.48 5.52 0.53
CA TYR A 89 -2.46 6.54 0.80
C TYR A 89 -1.50 6.15 1.92
N ARG A 90 -2.00 5.46 2.96
CA ARG A 90 -1.12 4.96 4.05
C ARG A 90 -0.11 3.94 3.53
N LEU A 91 -0.52 3.08 2.60
CA LEU A 91 0.37 2.11 1.97
C LEU A 91 1.37 2.75 1.04
N GLU A 92 0.92 3.71 0.23
CA GLU A 92 1.80 4.42 -0.68
C GLU A 92 2.91 5.16 0.09
N ASN A 93 2.55 5.86 1.16
CA ASN A 93 3.52 6.54 2.02
C ASN A 93 4.52 5.56 2.66
N LEU A 94 4.07 4.36 3.02
CA LEU A 94 4.95 3.31 3.58
C LEU A 94 5.94 2.80 2.52
N VAL A 95 5.49 2.57 1.29
CA VAL A 95 6.37 2.14 0.19
C VAL A 95 7.37 3.26 -0.17
N GLN A 96 6.94 4.51 -0.19
CA GLN A 96 7.81 5.67 -0.42
C GLN A 96 8.89 5.80 0.66
N HIS A 97 8.51 5.62 1.93
CA HIS A 97 9.46 5.58 3.03
C HIS A 97 10.51 4.47 2.84
N TRP A 98 10.09 3.29 2.37
CA TRP A 98 10.99 2.17 2.12
C TRP A 98 11.99 2.45 1.00
N TYR A 99 11.61 3.18 -0.06
CA TYR A 99 12.58 3.62 -1.07
C TYR A 99 13.65 4.55 -0.48
N THR A 100 13.26 5.52 0.34
CA THR A 100 14.25 6.39 1.02
C THR A 100 15.12 5.62 2.00
N PHE A 101 14.54 4.63 2.69
CA PHE A 101 15.25 3.75 3.61
C PHE A 101 16.31 2.90 2.88
N GLN A 102 16.07 2.47 1.64
CA GLN A 102 17.07 1.77 0.83
C GLN A 102 18.32 2.62 0.60
N ASP A 103 18.13 3.89 0.25
CA ASP A 103 19.22 4.82 -0.02
C ASP A 103 20.04 5.09 1.26
N GLU A 104 19.37 5.20 2.40
CA GLU A 104 20.04 5.30 3.70
C GLU A 104 20.84 4.04 4.04
N LEU A 105 20.24 2.87 3.82
CA LEU A 105 20.79 1.60 4.26
C LEU A 105 21.94 1.13 3.37
N PHE A 106 21.86 1.39 2.06
CA PHE A 106 22.79 0.85 1.07
C PHE A 106 23.48 1.90 0.21
N GLY A 107 23.03 3.15 0.20
CA GLY A 107 23.54 4.19 -0.71
C GLY A 107 25.03 4.50 -0.52
N ASN A 108 25.55 4.35 0.70
CA ASN A 108 26.99 4.51 0.98
C ASN A 108 27.82 3.25 0.68
N LEU A 109 27.18 2.07 0.63
CA LEU A 109 27.84 0.79 0.37
C LEU A 109 28.08 0.58 -1.14
N PHE A 110 27.17 1.06 -1.99
CA PHE A 110 27.27 0.91 -3.45
C PHE A 110 27.96 2.08 -4.17
N LYS A 111 28.22 3.22 -3.50
CA LYS A 111 28.98 4.35 -4.05
C LYS A 111 30.51 4.21 -3.96
N LYS A 112 31.02 3.20 -3.26
CA LYS A 112 32.46 2.99 -3.01
C LYS A 112 33.13 1.95 -3.92
N GLY A 113 32.43 1.43 -4.92
CA GLY A 113 32.99 0.58 -5.98
C GLY A 113 33.14 1.38 -7.28
#